data_AF-A0A4S4NEX0-F1
#
_entry.id   AF-A0A4S4NEX0-F1
#
_cell.length_a   1.000
_cell.length_b   1.000
_cell.length_c   1.000
_cell.angle_alpha   90.00
_cell.angle_beta   90.00
_cell.angle_gamma   90.00
#
_symmetry.space_group_name_H-M   'P 1'
#
loop_
_entity.id
_entity.type
_entity.pdbx_description
1 polymer ?
#
loop_
_entity_poly.entity_id
_entity_poly.type
_entity_poly.pdbx_seq_one_letter_code
_entity_poly.pdbx_strand_id
1 'polypeptide(L)'
;MMRVFIGLLLVLSACTHVGYDRVPRGTFSGTLLVVWTGPNADSFLGDGDFIYVPLIGDELTFTRGERAMASGGSRIIQPEPFYTDGGSIPRSVQSLRGFNAWGYGPAYIIHDWLFVARKCLNDEAAGLPEAEVTPEMRKIRDMSFAESARVMAETIKTLVRDHSVQGGDTLSGPVISGVTAGPVSHRLWNETGACKGLSDEDAQLVREIQTGTKGRSLTALLSSSRATPLRLSRTRDAFLYGYVKF
;
A
#
# COMPACT_ATOMS: atom_id res chain seq x y z
N MET A 1 40.34 -8.19 -38.10
CA MET A 1 38.89 -7.91 -38.03
C MET A 1 38.30 -8.78 -36.94
N MET A 2 38.00 -8.22 -35.77
CA MET A 2 37.25 -8.91 -34.71
C MET A 2 36.40 -7.83 -34.03
N ARG A 3 35.23 -7.56 -34.61
CA ARG A 3 34.25 -6.60 -34.10
C ARG A 3 33.03 -7.40 -33.65
N VAL A 4 32.42 -6.90 -32.59
CA VAL A 4 31.06 -7.20 -32.09
C VAL A 4 30.95 -8.49 -31.28
N PHE A 5 30.63 -8.34 -29.99
CA PHE A 5 29.79 -9.19 -29.11
C PHE A 5 30.15 -9.05 -27.62
N ILE A 6 30.42 -7.82 -27.15
CA ILE A 6 30.40 -7.50 -25.71
C ILE A 6 29.49 -6.28 -25.56
N GLY A 7 28.18 -6.51 -25.51
CA GLY A 7 27.21 -5.42 -25.41
C GLY A 7 25.83 -5.82 -24.89
N LEU A 8 25.65 -7.05 -24.39
CA LEU A 8 24.34 -7.56 -23.97
C LEU A 8 24.37 -8.31 -22.63
N LEU A 9 25.23 -7.89 -21.70
CA LEU A 9 25.37 -8.53 -20.37
C LEU A 9 25.31 -7.56 -19.18
N LEU A 10 24.99 -6.27 -19.41
CA LEU A 10 24.93 -5.25 -18.36
C LEU A 10 23.51 -4.74 -18.03
N VAL A 11 22.45 -5.36 -18.55
CA VAL A 11 21.06 -4.89 -18.37
C VAL A 11 20.28 -5.67 -17.28
N LEU A 12 20.91 -6.61 -16.57
CA LEU A 12 20.24 -7.45 -15.55
C LEU A 12 20.43 -6.97 -14.10
N SER A 13 21.08 -5.82 -13.87
CA SER A 13 21.38 -5.32 -12.51
C SER A 13 20.25 -4.55 -11.82
N ALA A 14 19.08 -4.40 -12.45
CA ALA A 14 17.95 -3.66 -11.87
C ALA A 14 17.04 -4.49 -10.95
N CYS A 15 17.24 -5.81 -10.85
CA CYS A 15 16.48 -6.65 -9.92
C CYS A 15 17.08 -6.53 -8.52
N THR A 16 16.31 -6.04 -7.55
CA THR A 16 16.74 -6.13 -6.15
C THR A 16 16.31 -7.49 -5.60
N HIS A 17 17.18 -8.15 -4.84
CA HIS A 17 16.85 -9.44 -4.23
C HIS A 17 16.38 -9.21 -2.80
N VAL A 18 15.10 -9.47 -2.52
CA VAL A 18 14.55 -9.44 -1.15
C VAL A 18 14.57 -10.85 -0.56
N GLY A 19 15.45 -11.07 0.40
CA GLY A 19 15.50 -12.33 1.15
C GLY A 19 14.39 -12.40 2.19
N TYR A 20 13.20 -12.84 1.80
CA TYR A 20 12.00 -12.88 2.67
C TYR A 20 12.22 -13.64 4.00
N ASP A 21 13.04 -14.68 4.02
CA ASP A 21 13.34 -15.42 5.27
C ASP A 21 14.18 -14.62 6.26
N ARG A 22 14.88 -13.59 5.77
CA ARG A 22 15.84 -12.80 6.55
C ARG A 22 15.28 -11.47 7.02
N VAL A 23 14.12 -11.05 6.52
CA VAL A 23 13.52 -9.81 6.99
C VAL A 23 12.94 -10.00 8.40
N PRO A 24 13.13 -9.04 9.31
CA PRO A 24 12.51 -9.11 10.62
C PRO A 24 10.99 -8.89 10.50
N ARG A 25 10.23 -9.43 11.45
CA ARG A 25 8.85 -8.97 11.65
C ARG A 25 8.84 -7.56 12.24
N GLY A 26 7.84 -6.77 11.87
CA GLY A 26 7.49 -5.50 12.49
C GLY A 26 6.29 -5.65 13.41
N THR A 27 5.47 -4.61 13.48
CA THR A 27 4.23 -4.58 14.25
C THR A 27 3.22 -3.67 13.56
N PHE A 28 1.99 -4.17 13.39
CA PHE A 28 0.85 -3.34 13.01
C PHE A 28 0.11 -2.84 14.25
N SER A 29 -0.43 -1.64 14.16
CA SER A 29 -1.36 -1.08 15.15
C SER A 29 -2.40 -0.21 14.45
N GLY A 30 -3.50 0.06 15.16
CA GLY A 30 -4.56 0.93 14.67
C GLY A 30 -5.59 0.20 13.83
N THR A 31 -6.27 0.96 12.97
CA THR A 31 -7.38 0.47 12.16
C THR A 31 -7.10 0.65 10.67
N LEU A 32 -7.28 -0.43 9.92
CA LEU A 32 -7.45 -0.39 8.46
C LEU A 32 -8.93 -0.15 8.13
N LEU A 33 -9.21 0.96 7.46
CA LEU A 33 -10.52 1.29 6.92
C LEU A 33 -10.36 1.68 5.44
N VAL A 34 -11.07 0.98 4.56
CA VAL A 34 -11.09 1.27 3.12
C VAL A 34 -12.51 1.44 2.61
N VAL A 35 -12.67 2.44 1.76
CA VAL A 35 -13.94 2.82 1.13
C VAL A 35 -13.81 2.61 -0.37
N TRP A 36 -14.72 1.84 -0.95
CA TRP A 36 -14.79 1.63 -2.39
C TRP A 36 -15.40 2.86 -3.07
N THR A 37 -14.75 3.35 -4.12
CA THR A 37 -15.16 4.55 -4.88
C THR A 37 -15.65 4.24 -6.29
N GLY A 38 -15.36 3.05 -6.81
CA GLY A 38 -15.82 2.65 -8.13
C GLY A 38 -15.13 1.38 -8.65
N PRO A 39 -15.66 0.80 -9.74
CA PRO A 39 -14.96 -0.26 -10.44
C PRO A 39 -13.75 0.36 -11.18
N ASN A 40 -12.62 -0.31 -11.11
CA ASN A 40 -11.48 0.02 -11.95
C ASN A 40 -11.73 -0.59 -13.35
N ALA A 41 -12.36 0.20 -14.23
CA ALA A 41 -12.89 -0.28 -15.51
C ALA A 41 -11.83 -0.83 -16.48
N ASP A 42 -10.55 -0.53 -16.24
CA ASP A 42 -9.42 -0.89 -17.11
C ASP A 42 -8.51 -2.00 -16.53
N SER A 43 -8.81 -2.56 -15.36
CA SER A 43 -7.91 -3.49 -14.68
C SER A 43 -8.39 -4.95 -14.70
N PHE A 44 -7.54 -5.84 -15.23
CA PHE A 44 -7.63 -7.29 -15.06
C PHE A 44 -7.16 -7.76 -13.66
N LEU A 45 -6.72 -6.82 -12.82
CA LEU A 45 -6.13 -7.02 -11.49
C LEU A 45 -6.92 -6.24 -10.43
N GLY A 46 -7.04 -6.76 -9.21
CA GLY A 46 -7.73 -6.07 -8.11
C GLY A 46 -9.27 -6.10 -8.14
N ASP A 47 -9.88 -5.46 -7.14
CA ASP A 47 -11.33 -5.50 -6.86
C ASP A 47 -12.06 -4.18 -7.13
N GLY A 48 -11.32 -3.10 -7.43
CA GLY A 48 -11.87 -1.77 -7.70
C GLY A 48 -10.89 -0.68 -7.32
N ASP A 49 -11.38 0.56 -7.32
CA ASP A 49 -10.68 1.70 -6.75
C ASP A 49 -11.20 1.98 -5.35
N PHE A 50 -10.28 2.30 -4.46
CA PHE A 50 -10.54 2.50 -3.05
C PHE A 50 -9.85 3.76 -2.53
N ILE A 51 -10.37 4.27 -1.42
CA ILE A 51 -9.69 5.26 -0.58
C ILE A 51 -9.37 4.59 0.76
N TYR A 52 -8.12 4.66 1.18
CA TYR A 52 -7.76 4.40 2.57
C TYR A 52 -8.15 5.60 3.45
N VAL A 53 -8.89 5.34 4.53
CA VAL A 53 -9.39 6.38 5.44
C VAL A 53 -8.79 6.19 6.83
N PRO A 54 -7.75 6.94 7.22
CA PRO A 54 -7.19 6.86 8.57
C PRO A 54 -8.20 7.36 9.59
N LEU A 55 -8.39 6.59 10.68
CA LEU A 55 -9.19 7.00 11.82
C LEU A 55 -8.34 7.82 12.78
N ILE A 56 -8.75 9.06 13.03
CA ILE A 56 -7.96 10.00 13.84
C ILE A 56 -7.75 9.43 15.25
N GLY A 57 -6.48 9.18 15.63
CA GLY A 57 -6.08 8.60 16.92
C GLY A 57 -6.09 7.07 16.97
N ASP A 58 -6.42 6.40 15.87
CA ASP A 58 -6.36 4.93 15.71
C ASP A 58 -5.92 4.59 14.26
N GLU A 59 -5.01 5.38 13.69
CA GLU A 59 -4.54 5.23 12.31
C GLU A 59 -3.76 3.94 12.10
N LEU A 60 -3.95 3.29 10.94
CA LEU A 60 -3.09 2.17 10.56
C LEU A 60 -1.63 2.61 10.58
N THR A 61 -0.83 1.91 11.37
CA THR A 61 0.60 2.17 11.51
C THR A 61 1.35 0.87 11.39
N PHE A 62 2.41 0.88 10.59
CA PHE A 62 3.41 -0.18 10.57
C PHE A 62 4.71 0.30 11.20
N THR A 63 5.10 -0.32 12.31
CA THR A 63 6.38 -0.08 12.96
C THR A 63 7.35 -1.18 12.57
N ARG A 64 8.43 -0.81 11.89
CA ARG A 64 9.50 -1.73 11.48
C ARG A 64 10.24 -2.27 12.71
N GLY A 65 10.64 -3.54 12.65
CA GLY A 65 11.37 -4.20 13.72
C GLY A 65 12.74 -3.56 13.96
N GLU A 66 13.29 -3.69 15.17
CA GLU A 66 14.58 -3.05 15.53
C GLU A 66 15.76 -3.48 14.65
N ARG A 67 15.71 -4.70 14.13
CA ARG A 67 16.73 -5.26 13.22
C ARG A 67 16.49 -4.88 11.76
N ALA A 68 15.47 -4.11 11.46
CA ALA A 68 15.21 -3.66 10.10
C ALA A 68 16.33 -2.70 9.70
N MET A 69 17.04 -3.02 8.63
CA MET A 69 18.06 -2.14 8.07
C MET A 69 17.36 -0.98 7.36
N ALA A 70 17.02 0.06 8.11
CA ALA A 70 16.61 1.34 7.54
C ALA A 70 17.87 2.05 7.03
N SER A 71 17.99 2.16 5.71
CA SER A 71 19.13 2.84 5.08
C SER A 71 18.93 4.37 5.01
N GLY A 72 17.73 4.84 5.34
CA GLY A 72 17.34 6.26 5.28
C GLY A 72 15.82 6.48 5.39
N GLY A 73 15.00 5.44 5.20
CA GLY A 73 13.55 5.54 5.37
C GLY A 73 13.07 5.54 6.82
N SER A 74 11.81 5.94 7.02
CA SER A 74 11.16 5.94 8.33
C SER A 74 11.04 4.54 8.95
N ARG A 75 11.25 4.45 10.27
CA ARG A 75 10.93 3.26 11.06
C ARG A 75 9.42 3.08 11.25
N ILE A 76 8.68 4.18 11.29
CA ILE A 76 7.23 4.19 11.49
C ILE A 76 6.61 4.67 10.18
N ILE A 77 5.73 3.85 9.62
CA ILE A 77 5.02 4.16 8.39
C ILE A 77 3.54 4.28 8.74
N GLN A 78 3.02 5.50 8.60
CA GLN A 78 1.63 5.82 8.92
C GLN A 78 1.00 6.48 7.69
N PRO A 79 0.26 5.72 6.87
CA PRO A 79 -0.37 6.27 5.68
C PRO A 79 -1.34 7.40 6.00
N GLU A 80 -1.30 8.43 5.16
CA GLU A 80 -2.33 9.47 5.05
C GLU A 80 -3.44 9.01 4.09
N PRO A 81 -4.59 9.71 4.02
CA PRO A 81 -5.64 9.36 3.06
C PRO A 81 -5.12 9.39 1.62
N PHE A 82 -5.38 8.34 0.85
CA PHE A 82 -4.92 8.22 -0.54
C PHE A 82 -5.75 7.20 -1.32
N TYR A 83 -5.65 7.23 -2.65
CA TYR A 83 -6.25 6.21 -3.53
C TYR A 83 -5.38 4.96 -3.62
N THR A 84 -6.02 3.80 -3.56
CA THR A 84 -5.40 2.47 -3.64
C THR A 84 -6.27 1.54 -4.47
N ASP A 85 -5.67 0.55 -5.10
CA ASP A 85 -6.38 -0.53 -5.79
C ASP A 85 -6.65 -1.75 -4.89
N GLY A 86 -6.27 -1.66 -3.61
CA GLY A 86 -6.46 -2.70 -2.60
C GLY A 86 -5.53 -3.91 -2.74
N GLY A 87 -4.50 -3.81 -3.58
CA GLY A 87 -3.58 -4.89 -3.91
C GLY A 87 -3.90 -5.54 -5.25
N SER A 88 -3.05 -5.25 -6.25
CA SER A 88 -3.10 -5.83 -7.60
C SER A 88 -2.64 -7.31 -7.66
N ILE A 89 -3.29 -8.21 -6.91
CA ILE A 89 -3.10 -9.66 -7.06
C ILE A 89 -4.00 -10.17 -8.21
N PRO A 90 -3.44 -10.80 -9.26
CA PRO A 90 -4.24 -11.32 -10.35
C PRO A 90 -5.35 -12.26 -9.88
N ARG A 91 -6.59 -12.02 -10.32
CA ARG A 91 -7.76 -12.82 -9.92
C ARG A 91 -7.57 -14.32 -10.14
N SER A 92 -6.79 -14.70 -11.16
CA SER A 92 -6.45 -16.10 -11.47
C SER A 92 -5.67 -16.81 -10.37
N VAL A 93 -4.87 -16.09 -9.57
CA VAL A 93 -4.06 -16.68 -8.48
C VAL A 93 -4.69 -16.48 -7.11
N GLN A 94 -5.76 -15.69 -6.98
CA GLN A 94 -6.39 -15.42 -5.68
C GLN A 94 -7.01 -16.66 -5.02
N SER A 95 -7.37 -17.68 -5.82
CA SER A 95 -7.86 -18.97 -5.31
C SER A 95 -6.76 -19.84 -4.67
N LEU A 96 -5.48 -19.49 -4.87
CA LEU A 96 -4.35 -20.18 -4.27
C LEU A 96 -4.19 -19.77 -2.81
N ARG A 97 -3.79 -20.74 -1.96
CA ARG A 97 -3.59 -20.50 -0.52
C ARG A 97 -2.54 -19.41 -0.32
N GLY A 98 -2.90 -18.39 0.46
CA GLY A 98 -2.04 -17.24 0.74
C GLY A 98 -2.09 -16.12 -0.31
N PHE A 99 -2.89 -16.20 -1.37
CA PHE A 99 -3.00 -15.14 -2.39
C PHE A 99 -4.36 -14.43 -2.42
N ASN A 100 -5.18 -14.54 -1.36
CA ASN A 100 -6.39 -13.72 -1.24
C ASN A 100 -6.03 -12.22 -1.32
N ALA A 101 -6.72 -11.46 -2.17
CA ALA A 101 -6.51 -10.02 -2.38
C ALA A 101 -6.53 -9.20 -1.08
N TRP A 102 -7.24 -9.65 -0.04
CA TRP A 102 -7.27 -8.99 1.26
C TRP A 102 -6.59 -9.77 2.38
N GLY A 103 -6.04 -10.95 2.09
CA GLY A 103 -5.27 -11.74 3.05
C GLY A 103 -4.02 -11.00 3.57
N TYR A 104 -3.54 -10.03 2.81
CA TYR A 104 -2.49 -9.09 3.19
C TYR A 104 -2.88 -7.63 3.02
N GLY A 105 -4.18 -7.29 3.07
CA GLY A 105 -4.69 -5.93 2.88
C GLY A 105 -3.87 -4.81 3.57
N PRO A 106 -3.52 -4.94 4.86
CA PRO A 106 -2.68 -3.94 5.54
C PRO A 106 -1.29 -3.76 4.91
N ALA A 107 -0.68 -4.85 4.42
CA ALA A 107 0.60 -4.77 3.72
C ALA A 107 0.47 -4.04 2.37
N TYR A 108 -0.62 -4.27 1.64
CA TYR A 108 -0.89 -3.58 0.38
C TYR A 108 -1.12 -2.07 0.59
N ILE A 109 -1.87 -1.68 1.63
CA ILE A 109 -2.03 -0.27 1.96
C ILE A 109 -0.70 0.41 2.28
N ILE A 110 0.17 -0.24 3.07
CA ILE A 110 1.51 0.29 3.34
C ILE A 110 2.32 0.40 2.04
N HIS A 111 2.29 -0.62 1.19
CA HIS A 111 3.01 -0.63 -0.09
C HIS A 111 2.56 0.48 -1.03
N ASP A 112 1.26 0.58 -1.30
CA ASP A 112 0.72 1.55 -2.25
C ASP A 112 0.96 2.99 -1.76
N TRP A 113 0.79 3.24 -0.46
CA TRP A 113 1.06 4.55 0.11
C TRP A 113 2.53 4.96 -0.08
N LEU A 114 3.48 4.04 0.11
CA LEU A 114 4.89 4.33 -0.15
C LEU A 114 5.14 4.73 -1.61
N PHE A 115 4.43 4.12 -2.55
CA PHE A 115 4.54 4.46 -3.97
C PHE A 115 3.89 5.81 -4.29
N VAL A 116 2.72 6.11 -3.74
CA VAL A 116 2.09 7.43 -3.89
C VAL A 116 2.97 8.53 -3.30
N ALA A 117 3.46 8.34 -2.07
CA ALA A 117 4.38 9.26 -1.42
C ALA A 117 5.66 9.46 -2.24
N ARG A 118 6.24 8.37 -2.78
CA ARG A 118 7.41 8.44 -3.64
C ARG A 118 7.15 9.25 -4.92
N LYS A 119 6.02 9.06 -5.60
CA LYS A 119 5.68 9.83 -6.81
C LYS A 119 5.58 11.32 -6.51
N CYS A 120 4.94 11.69 -5.41
CA CYS A 120 4.88 13.10 -4.97
C CYS A 120 6.26 13.68 -4.64
N LEU A 121 7.14 12.91 -4.00
CA LEU A 121 8.52 13.32 -3.74
C LEU A 121 9.36 13.46 -5.03
N ASN A 122 9.14 12.59 -6.02
CA ASN A 122 9.81 12.70 -7.32
C ASN A 122 9.36 13.97 -8.07
N ASP A 123 8.05 14.29 -8.01
CA ASP A 123 7.47 15.48 -8.64
C ASP A 123 7.99 16.76 -7.99
N GLU A 124 8.11 16.78 -6.65
CA GLU A 124 8.75 17.88 -5.93
C GLU A 124 10.22 18.03 -6.35
N ALA A 125 10.98 16.94 -6.42
CA ALA A 125 12.37 16.98 -6.84
C ALA A 125 12.54 17.46 -8.29
N ALA A 126 11.55 17.22 -9.15
CA ALA A 126 11.47 17.71 -10.51
C ALA A 126 10.97 19.17 -10.62
N GLY A 127 10.56 19.80 -9.52
CA GLY A 127 10.03 21.16 -9.49
C GLY A 127 8.64 21.31 -10.13
N LEU A 128 7.84 20.23 -10.15
CA LEU A 128 6.49 20.27 -10.70
C LEU A 128 5.53 21.01 -9.74
N PRO A 129 4.66 21.89 -10.26
CA PRO A 129 3.81 22.74 -9.42
C PRO A 129 2.69 21.96 -8.70
N GLU A 130 2.34 20.77 -9.18
CA GLU A 130 1.30 19.90 -8.62
C GLU A 130 1.82 18.95 -7.53
N ALA A 131 3.10 19.10 -7.12
CA ALA A 131 3.70 18.25 -6.10
C ALA A 131 3.15 18.56 -4.70
N GLU A 132 2.11 17.86 -4.30
CA GLU A 132 1.53 17.94 -2.96
C GLU A 132 2.28 17.01 -1.99
N VAL A 133 3.42 17.47 -1.46
CA VAL A 133 4.23 16.70 -0.51
C VAL A 133 3.92 17.08 0.94
N THR A 134 3.38 16.12 1.69
CA THR A 134 3.07 16.27 3.12
C THR A 134 4.29 16.01 4.02
N PRO A 135 4.27 16.43 5.30
CA PRO A 135 5.31 16.08 6.26
C PRO A 135 5.50 14.57 6.45
N GLU A 136 4.43 13.78 6.36
CA GLU A 136 4.49 12.31 6.49
C GLU A 136 5.20 11.69 5.29
N MET A 137 4.88 12.12 4.07
CA MET A 137 5.57 11.68 2.86
C MET A 137 7.08 11.97 2.92
N ARG A 138 7.48 13.14 3.44
CA ARG A 138 8.91 13.49 3.58
C ARG A 138 9.71 12.52 4.46
N LYS A 139 9.07 11.81 5.39
CA LYS A 139 9.76 10.81 6.24
C LYS A 139 10.32 9.62 5.44
N ILE A 140 9.82 9.39 4.24
CA ILE A 140 10.31 8.32 3.36
C ILE A 140 11.21 8.82 2.22
N ARG A 141 11.56 10.11 2.20
CA ARG A 141 12.33 10.72 1.10
C ARG A 141 13.61 9.95 0.76
N ASP A 142 14.35 9.55 1.78
CA ASP A 142 15.63 8.86 1.65
C ASP A 142 15.49 7.34 1.56
N MET A 143 14.25 6.81 1.52
CA MET A 143 13.98 5.39 1.30
C MET A 143 14.38 4.98 -0.12
N SER A 144 15.19 3.93 -0.26
CA SER A 144 15.49 3.36 -1.58
C SER A 144 14.35 2.46 -2.08
N PHE A 145 14.29 2.19 -3.40
CA PHE A 145 13.39 1.16 -3.95
C PHE A 145 13.61 -0.21 -3.29
N ALA A 146 14.88 -0.58 -3.06
CA ALA A 146 15.20 -1.83 -2.38
C ALA A 146 14.68 -1.87 -0.94
N GLU A 147 14.64 -0.72 -0.27
CA GLU A 147 14.08 -0.60 1.06
C GLU A 147 12.56 -0.69 1.06
N SER A 148 11.85 -0.11 0.08
CA SER A 148 10.39 -0.26 -0.02
C SER A 148 9.96 -1.71 -0.30
N ALA A 149 10.70 -2.43 -1.13
CA ALA A 149 10.49 -3.86 -1.36
C ALA A 149 10.76 -4.70 -0.09
N ARG A 150 11.76 -4.31 0.74
CA ARG A 150 11.97 -4.93 2.06
C ARG A 150 10.83 -4.63 3.02
N VAL A 151 10.30 -3.40 3.06
CA VAL A 151 9.13 -3.07 3.89
C VAL A 151 7.95 -3.97 3.52
N MET A 152 7.70 -4.22 2.24
CA MET A 152 6.65 -5.15 1.82
C MET A 152 6.87 -6.57 2.34
N ALA A 153 8.11 -7.06 2.32
CA ALA A 153 8.44 -8.35 2.91
C ALA A 153 8.25 -8.34 4.44
N GLU A 154 8.66 -7.27 5.13
CA GLU A 154 8.49 -7.10 6.58
C GLU A 154 7.00 -7.09 6.98
N THR A 155 6.15 -6.39 6.24
CA THR A 155 4.70 -6.33 6.49
C THR A 155 4.03 -7.69 6.27
N ILE A 156 4.34 -8.38 5.16
CA ILE A 156 3.83 -9.75 4.93
C ILE A 156 4.31 -10.69 6.02
N LYS A 157 5.61 -10.65 6.37
CA LYS A 157 6.19 -11.49 7.44
C LYS A 157 5.44 -11.29 8.76
N THR A 158 5.10 -10.05 9.07
CA THR A 158 4.34 -9.69 10.27
C THR A 158 2.95 -10.35 10.23
N LEU A 159 2.19 -10.15 9.15
CA LEU A 159 0.84 -10.72 9.02
C LEU A 159 0.83 -12.26 9.01
N VAL A 160 1.81 -12.89 8.35
CA VAL A 160 1.96 -14.35 8.36
C VAL A 160 2.19 -14.87 9.78
N ARG A 161 3.03 -14.20 10.56
CA ARG A 161 3.38 -14.62 11.92
C ARG A 161 2.27 -14.35 12.92
N ASP A 162 1.62 -13.21 12.82
CA ASP A 162 0.60 -12.79 13.78
C ASP A 162 -0.75 -13.49 13.53
N HIS A 163 -1.03 -13.91 12.29
CA HIS A 163 -2.30 -14.54 11.91
C HIS A 163 -2.18 -15.97 11.36
N SER A 164 -0.98 -16.57 11.41
CA SER A 164 -0.73 -17.95 10.96
C SER A 164 -1.25 -18.24 9.54
N VAL A 165 -0.99 -17.32 8.60
CA VAL A 165 -1.47 -17.45 7.21
C VAL A 165 -0.88 -18.70 6.55
N GLN A 166 -1.73 -19.66 6.21
CA GLN A 166 -1.29 -20.93 5.63
C GLN A 166 -0.61 -20.73 4.27
N GLY A 167 0.59 -21.29 4.10
CA GLY A 167 1.42 -21.09 2.90
C GLY A 167 2.11 -19.72 2.83
N GLY A 168 1.91 -18.88 3.85
CA GLY A 168 2.43 -17.52 3.93
C GLY A 168 3.95 -17.45 3.83
N ASP A 169 4.66 -18.23 4.64
CA ASP A 169 6.12 -18.20 4.67
C ASP A 169 6.78 -18.87 3.46
N THR A 170 6.14 -19.90 2.90
CA THR A 170 6.76 -20.78 1.90
C THR A 170 6.40 -20.43 0.46
N LEU A 171 5.29 -19.71 0.24
CA LEU A 171 4.79 -19.41 -1.09
C LEU A 171 4.46 -17.92 -1.27
N SER A 172 3.41 -17.41 -0.64
CA SER A 172 2.93 -16.06 -0.93
C SER A 172 3.90 -14.97 -0.49
N GLY A 173 4.51 -15.09 0.68
CA GLY A 173 5.51 -14.15 1.18
C GLY A 173 6.70 -13.97 0.22
N PRO A 174 7.44 -15.04 -0.12
CA PRO A 174 8.53 -14.98 -1.09
C PRO A 174 8.10 -14.47 -2.47
N VAL A 175 6.97 -14.93 -3.00
CA VAL A 175 6.49 -14.53 -4.34
C VAL A 175 6.10 -13.06 -4.38
N ILE A 176 5.26 -12.59 -3.47
CA ILE A 176 4.80 -11.20 -3.46
C ILE A 176 6.00 -10.25 -3.22
N SER A 177 6.87 -10.59 -2.27
CA SER A 177 8.10 -9.80 -2.04
C SER A 177 9.00 -9.76 -3.28
N GLY A 178 9.14 -10.87 -4.00
CA GLY A 178 9.91 -10.93 -5.24
C GLY A 178 9.30 -10.10 -6.37
N VAL A 179 7.98 -10.11 -6.52
CA VAL A 179 7.28 -9.31 -7.56
C VAL A 179 7.43 -7.81 -7.28
N THR A 180 7.24 -7.38 -6.03
CA THR A 180 7.40 -5.96 -5.64
C THR A 180 8.83 -5.44 -5.77
N ALA A 181 9.81 -6.34 -5.79
CA ALA A 181 11.22 -6.07 -6.05
C ALA A 181 11.57 -6.02 -7.55
N GLY A 182 10.59 -6.21 -8.43
CA GLY A 182 10.78 -6.38 -9.87
C GLY A 182 10.89 -5.07 -10.67
N PRO A 183 11.18 -5.18 -11.98
CA PRO A 183 11.45 -4.02 -12.85
C PRO A 183 10.23 -3.13 -13.09
N VAL A 184 9.00 -3.69 -13.09
CA VAL A 184 7.77 -2.90 -13.24
C VAL A 184 7.59 -1.98 -12.03
N SER A 185 7.72 -2.53 -10.81
CA SER A 185 7.69 -1.76 -9.58
C SER A 185 8.82 -0.73 -9.52
N HIS A 186 10.03 -1.08 -9.96
CA HIS A 186 11.14 -0.11 -10.02
C HIS A 186 10.83 1.05 -10.98
N ARG A 187 10.21 0.78 -12.13
CA ARG A 187 9.77 1.83 -13.06
C ARG A 187 8.72 2.75 -12.41
N LEU A 188 7.71 2.17 -11.76
CA LEU A 188 6.65 2.93 -11.07
C LEU A 188 7.21 3.75 -9.89
N TRP A 189 8.25 3.25 -9.22
CA TRP A 189 8.93 3.96 -8.14
C TRP A 189 9.65 5.24 -8.60
N ASN A 190 10.15 5.24 -9.85
CA ASN A 190 10.88 6.37 -10.43
C ASN A 190 10.01 7.25 -11.33
N GLU A 191 8.70 7.05 -11.33
CA GLU A 191 7.77 7.82 -12.15
C GLU A 191 7.67 9.28 -11.67
N THR A 192 7.60 10.21 -12.62
CA THR A 192 7.39 11.66 -12.40
C THR A 192 6.15 12.14 -13.17
N GLY A 193 5.49 13.18 -12.69
CA GLY A 193 4.19 13.67 -13.17
C GLY A 193 3.03 12.78 -12.76
N ALA A 194 3.17 12.07 -11.63
CA ALA A 194 2.22 11.04 -11.19
C ALA A 194 1.76 11.20 -9.74
N CYS A 195 2.14 12.30 -9.07
CA CYS A 195 1.52 12.69 -7.81
C CYS A 195 0.03 12.98 -8.03
N LYS A 196 -0.83 12.33 -7.26
CA LYS A 196 -2.27 12.54 -7.32
C LYS A 196 -2.80 12.62 -5.89
N GLY A 197 -3.23 13.82 -5.49
CA GLY A 197 -4.01 14.03 -4.28
C GLY A 197 -5.43 13.47 -4.41
N LEU A 198 -6.17 13.48 -3.31
CA LEU A 198 -7.60 13.19 -3.35
C LEU A 198 -8.34 14.34 -4.04
N SER A 199 -9.41 14.01 -4.76
CA SER A 199 -10.35 15.04 -5.25
C SER A 199 -11.00 15.79 -4.07
N ASP A 200 -11.47 17.02 -4.27
CA ASP A 200 -12.16 17.78 -3.23
C ASP A 200 -13.37 17.04 -2.64
N GLU A 201 -14.12 16.34 -3.50
CA GLU A 201 -15.27 15.51 -3.11
C GLU A 201 -14.82 14.35 -2.21
N ASP A 202 -13.77 13.64 -2.60
CA ASP A 202 -13.26 12.49 -1.83
C ASP A 202 -12.57 12.92 -0.54
N ALA A 203 -11.87 14.06 -0.55
CA ALA A 203 -11.32 14.67 0.65
C ALA A 203 -12.43 15.09 1.62
N GLN A 204 -13.58 15.55 1.12
CA GLN A 204 -14.75 15.82 1.95
C GLN A 204 -15.34 14.53 2.54
N LEU A 205 -15.48 13.47 1.75
CA LEU A 205 -15.93 12.17 2.22
C LEU A 205 -15.04 11.63 3.36
N VAL A 206 -13.72 11.71 3.20
CA VAL A 206 -12.76 11.33 4.25
C VAL A 206 -13.01 12.11 5.54
N ARG A 207 -13.17 13.45 5.44
CA ARG A 207 -13.45 14.30 6.61
C ARG A 207 -14.77 13.94 7.29
N GLU A 208 -15.81 13.64 6.52
CA GLU A 208 -17.12 13.22 7.03
C GLU A 208 -17.04 11.90 7.80
N ILE A 209 -16.31 10.92 7.28
CA ILE A 209 -16.09 9.64 7.98
C ILE A 209 -15.28 9.86 9.27
N GLN A 210 -14.21 10.64 9.21
CA GLN A 210 -13.37 10.92 10.38
C GLN A 210 -14.14 11.66 11.48
N THR A 211 -14.97 12.63 11.13
CA THR A 211 -15.80 13.38 12.09
C THR A 211 -16.97 12.55 12.62
N GLY A 212 -17.65 11.78 11.77
CA GLY A 212 -18.72 10.87 12.18
C GLY A 212 -18.26 9.77 13.14
N THR A 213 -17.02 9.30 12.99
CA THR A 213 -16.40 8.31 13.87
C THR A 213 -16.04 8.86 15.25
N LYS A 214 -15.69 10.16 15.35
CA LYS A 214 -15.44 10.79 16.66
C LYS A 214 -16.68 10.84 17.56
N GLY A 215 -17.88 10.74 17.00
CA GLY A 215 -19.15 10.78 17.73
C GLY A 215 -19.89 9.44 17.87
N ARG A 216 -19.55 8.40 17.09
CA ARG A 216 -20.20 7.07 17.11
C ARG A 216 -19.13 5.98 17.11
N SER A 217 -19.34 4.92 17.88
CA SER A 217 -18.49 3.71 17.77
C SER A 217 -18.48 3.24 16.32
N LEU A 218 -17.30 3.04 15.73
CA LEU A 218 -17.16 2.52 14.37
C LEU A 218 -17.90 1.18 14.23
N THR A 219 -17.92 0.37 15.30
CA THR A 219 -18.71 -0.87 15.37
C THR A 219 -20.20 -0.63 15.14
N ALA A 220 -20.76 0.50 15.57
CA ALA A 220 -22.15 0.86 15.29
C ALA A 220 -22.37 1.25 13.82
N LEU A 221 -21.42 1.97 13.21
CA LEU A 221 -21.42 2.26 11.75
C LEU A 221 -21.33 0.96 10.94
N LEU A 222 -20.41 0.06 11.31
CA LEU A 222 -20.16 -1.23 10.66
C LEU A 222 -21.31 -2.25 10.85
N SER A 223 -21.99 -2.24 12.01
CA SER A 223 -23.14 -3.13 12.26
C SER A 223 -24.34 -2.81 11.38
N SER A 224 -24.46 -1.55 10.94
CA SER A 224 -25.52 -1.10 10.03
C SER A 224 -25.21 -1.39 8.55
N SER A 225 -23.95 -1.69 8.21
CA SER A 225 -23.47 -1.76 6.83
C SER A 225 -23.28 -3.18 6.27
N ARG A 226 -23.55 -4.25 7.05
CA ARG A 226 -23.28 -5.64 6.63
C ARG A 226 -24.01 -6.11 5.36
N ALA A 227 -24.93 -5.31 4.79
CA ALA A 227 -25.49 -5.56 3.46
C ALA A 227 -26.06 -4.30 2.79
N THR A 228 -25.72 -3.09 3.27
CA THR A 228 -26.38 -1.86 2.81
C THR A 228 -25.35 -0.75 2.60
N PRO A 229 -25.36 -0.06 1.45
CA PRO A 229 -24.49 1.09 1.20
C PRO A 229 -24.57 2.07 2.37
N LEU A 230 -23.40 2.48 2.87
CA LEU A 230 -23.33 3.62 3.76
C LEU A 230 -23.51 4.86 2.88
N ARG A 231 -24.75 5.35 2.79
CA ARG A 231 -25.08 6.54 2.01
C ARG A 231 -24.51 7.77 2.72
N LEU A 232 -23.23 8.02 2.46
CA LEU A 232 -22.42 9.03 3.15
C LEU A 232 -22.60 10.43 2.55
N SER A 233 -23.01 10.53 1.27
CA SER A 233 -23.33 11.79 0.58
C SER A 233 -24.62 11.68 -0.25
N ARG A 234 -25.26 12.82 -0.55
CA ARG A 234 -26.45 12.92 -1.42
C ARG A 234 -26.15 12.55 -2.88
N THR A 235 -24.89 12.53 -3.31
CA THR A 235 -24.49 12.47 -4.73
C THR A 235 -23.79 11.18 -5.14
N ARG A 236 -23.32 10.34 -4.20
CA ARG A 236 -22.60 9.11 -4.50
C ARG A 236 -22.80 8.03 -3.43
N ASP A 237 -22.94 6.79 -3.90
CA ASP A 237 -22.94 5.61 -3.03
C ASP A 237 -21.47 5.17 -2.84
N ALA A 238 -20.94 5.37 -1.64
CA ALA A 238 -19.64 4.85 -1.23
C ALA A 238 -19.85 3.65 -0.30
N PHE A 239 -19.08 2.58 -0.49
CA PHE A 239 -19.27 1.35 0.25
C PHE A 239 -18.07 1.10 1.14
N LEU A 240 -18.34 0.94 2.43
CA LEU A 240 -17.36 0.32 3.31
C LEU A 240 -17.03 -1.07 2.77
N TYR A 241 -15.77 -1.29 2.43
CA TYR A 241 -15.32 -2.54 1.84
C TYR A 241 -14.54 -3.41 2.84
N GLY A 242 -13.63 -2.80 3.61
CA GLY A 242 -12.75 -3.54 4.52
C GLY A 242 -12.56 -2.81 5.86
N TYR A 243 -12.55 -3.61 6.94
CA TYR A 243 -12.27 -3.16 8.30
C TYR A 243 -11.43 -4.20 9.05
N VAL A 244 -10.26 -3.79 9.55
CA VAL A 244 -9.42 -4.61 10.44
C VAL A 244 -8.88 -3.74 11.56
N LYS A 245 -8.93 -4.23 12.80
CA LYS A 245 -8.32 -3.60 13.99
C LYS A 245 -7.20 -4.48 14.52
N PHE A 246 -6.04 -3.87 14.78
CA PHE A 246 -4.83 -4.50 15.29
C PHE A 246 -4.65 -4.25 16.79
#